data_AF-A0A8S9FM90-F1
#
_entry.id   AF-A0A8S9FM90-F1
#
_cell.length_a   1.000
_cell.length_b   1.000
_cell.length_c   1.000
_cell.angle_alpha   90.00
_cell.angle_beta   90.00
_cell.angle_gamma   90.00
#
_symmetry.space_group_name_H-M   'P 1'
#
loop_
_entity.id
_entity.type
_entity.pdbx_description
1 polymer ?
#
loop_
_entity_poly.entity_id
_entity_poly.type
_entity_poly.pdbx_seq_one_letter_code
_entity_poly.pdbx_strand_id
1 'polypeptide(L)'
;MGLKLRLDLPDQAMSVASLFFRSSTPSNEAVKTLKSLNDQRTQNMKVIQEKMQLTPKEVKRFNPIDAFPGDIVIFARVINLLRGLSSTMNVQIVYLDIMRPFAESVLLGSISRGPTVDTSWIHDSPVHSDVESKLRKLLIELGSIKKILGIQVCAYKDGKVIIDTAAGVLGRYDPRPVQPDSLFPVFSVTKGITAGMIHWLVDQRKLQFDQTVGDIWPGFGSNGKETIKVQGVTLSCN
;
A
#
# COMPACT_ATOMS: atom_id res chain seq x y z
N MET A 1 -6.02 -0.97 7.86
CA MET A 1 -6.01 -2.37 7.39
C MET A 1 -5.65 -2.55 5.91
N GLY A 2 -5.24 -1.53 5.16
CA GLY A 2 -4.42 -1.67 3.93
C GLY A 2 -4.93 -2.54 2.77
N LEU A 3 -6.18 -3.02 2.79
CA LEU A 3 -6.76 -3.78 1.69
C LEU A 3 -6.83 -2.86 0.47
N LYS A 4 -6.04 -3.17 -0.55
CA LYS A 4 -6.01 -2.37 -1.77
C LYS A 4 -6.93 -3.02 -2.80
N LEU A 5 -7.95 -2.29 -3.25
CA LEU A 5 -8.88 -2.75 -4.27
C LEU A 5 -8.49 -2.16 -5.62
N ARG A 6 -8.64 -2.95 -6.69
CA ARG A 6 -8.50 -2.48 -8.08
C ARG A 6 -9.80 -1.86 -8.64
N LEU A 7 -10.69 -1.44 -7.74
CA LEU A 7 -12.02 -0.93 -8.06
C LEU A 7 -12.12 0.52 -7.59
N ASP A 8 -12.33 1.46 -8.53
CA ASP A 8 -12.76 2.83 -8.23
C ASP A 8 -14.29 2.94 -8.33
N LEU A 9 -14.97 1.99 -7.68
CA LEU A 9 -16.41 1.80 -7.74
C LEU A 9 -16.91 1.56 -6.31
N PRO A 10 -17.47 2.57 -5.62
CA PRO A 10 -17.74 2.51 -4.18
C PRO A 10 -18.66 1.35 -3.78
N ASP A 11 -19.76 1.16 -4.51
CA ASP A 11 -20.75 0.11 -4.18
C ASP A 11 -20.16 -1.30 -4.36
N GLN A 12 -19.39 -1.49 -5.43
CA GLN A 12 -18.76 -2.77 -5.77
C GLN A 12 -17.61 -3.06 -4.81
N ALA A 13 -16.83 -2.04 -4.43
CA ALA A 13 -15.81 -2.12 -3.40
C ALA A 13 -16.41 -2.52 -2.05
N MET A 14 -17.53 -1.88 -1.66
CA MET A 14 -18.27 -2.22 -0.45
C MET A 14 -18.82 -3.65 -0.49
N SER A 15 -19.31 -4.11 -1.64
CA SER A 15 -19.79 -5.49 -1.78
C SER A 15 -18.66 -6.54 -1.68
N VAL A 16 -17.46 -6.23 -2.20
CA VAL A 16 -16.28 -7.08 -2.02
C VAL A 16 -15.87 -7.12 -0.55
N ALA A 17 -15.86 -5.96 0.12
CA ALA A 17 -15.53 -5.86 1.54
C ALA A 17 -16.54 -6.59 2.44
N SER A 18 -17.85 -6.45 2.18
CA SER A 18 -18.90 -7.08 2.99
C SER A 18 -18.85 -8.61 2.95
N LEU A 19 -18.32 -9.21 1.88
CA LEU A 19 -18.10 -10.65 1.79
C LEU A 19 -17.13 -11.16 2.88
N PHE A 20 -16.10 -10.38 3.22
CA PHE A 20 -15.14 -10.73 4.26
C PHE A 20 -15.78 -10.71 5.64
N PHE A 21 -16.64 -9.73 5.90
CA PHE A 21 -17.28 -9.51 7.19
C PHE A 21 -18.70 -10.09 7.29
N ARG A 22 -19.09 -10.95 6.34
CA ARG A 22 -20.42 -11.57 6.33
C ARG A 22 -20.67 -12.39 7.61
N SER A 23 -21.91 -12.39 8.06
CA SER A 23 -22.38 -13.15 9.22
C SER A 23 -22.11 -14.65 9.09
N SER A 24 -22.05 -15.36 10.22
CA SER A 24 -22.10 -16.83 10.18
C SER A 24 -23.47 -17.30 9.70
N THR A 25 -23.49 -18.48 9.09
CA THR A 25 -24.71 -19.12 8.62
C THR A 25 -24.89 -20.42 9.41
N PRO A 26 -26.06 -20.65 10.01
CA PRO A 26 -26.36 -21.92 10.65
C PRO A 26 -26.28 -23.08 9.64
N SER A 27 -25.99 -24.29 10.11
CA SER A 27 -25.67 -25.43 9.23
C SER A 27 -26.81 -25.79 8.26
N ASN A 28 -28.06 -25.61 8.69
CA ASN A 28 -29.26 -25.87 7.90
C ASN A 28 -29.46 -24.91 6.70
N GLU A 29 -28.85 -23.73 6.73
CA GLU A 29 -29.02 -22.67 5.73
C GLU A 29 -27.80 -22.50 4.83
N ALA A 30 -26.67 -23.12 5.18
CA ALA A 30 -25.38 -22.96 4.52
C ALA A 30 -25.45 -23.14 2.98
N VAL A 31 -26.19 -24.14 2.49
CA VAL A 31 -26.31 -24.42 1.05
C VAL A 31 -27.06 -23.30 0.32
N LYS A 32 -28.13 -22.76 0.92
CA LYS A 32 -28.91 -21.66 0.33
C LYS A 32 -28.08 -20.38 0.29
N THR A 33 -27.36 -20.08 1.37
CA THR A 33 -26.49 -18.91 1.45
C THR A 33 -25.34 -19.00 0.45
N LEU A 34 -24.72 -20.17 0.25
CA LEU A 34 -23.67 -20.35 -0.75
C LEU A 34 -24.16 -20.07 -2.18
N LYS A 35 -25.39 -20.51 -2.53
CA LYS A 35 -26.00 -20.20 -3.83
C LYS A 35 -26.21 -18.70 -4.00
N SER A 36 -26.84 -18.05 -3.02
CA SER A 36 -27.07 -16.60 -3.03
C SER A 36 -25.77 -15.79 -3.17
N LEU A 37 -24.69 -16.19 -2.50
CA LEU A 37 -23.40 -15.53 -2.59
C LEU A 37 -22.76 -15.68 -3.98
N ASN A 38 -22.89 -16.86 -4.61
CA ASN A 38 -22.40 -17.08 -5.98
C ASN A 38 -23.19 -16.24 -6.99
N ASP A 39 -24.51 -16.12 -6.81
CA ASP A 39 -25.37 -15.30 -7.66
C ASP A 39 -25.01 -13.81 -7.55
N GLN A 40 -24.86 -13.31 -6.32
CA GLN A 40 -24.41 -11.93 -6.05
C GLN A 40 -23.03 -11.65 -6.65
N ARG A 41 -22.08 -12.59 -6.50
CA ARG A 41 -20.74 -12.46 -7.08
C ARG A 41 -20.80 -12.36 -8.61
N THR A 42 -21.66 -13.15 -9.24
CA THR A 42 -21.84 -13.15 -10.69
C THR A 42 -22.45 -11.84 -11.16
N GLN A 43 -23.47 -11.32 -10.47
CA GLN A 43 -24.07 -10.02 -10.77
C GLN A 43 -23.07 -8.87 -10.62
N ASN A 44 -22.32 -8.84 -9.52
CA ASN A 44 -21.30 -7.82 -9.28
C ASN A 44 -20.21 -7.84 -10.36
N MET A 45 -19.79 -9.02 -10.81
CA MET A 45 -18.78 -9.13 -11.87
C MET A 45 -19.29 -8.59 -13.21
N LYS A 46 -20.58 -8.75 -13.53
CA LYS A 46 -21.20 -8.15 -14.72
C LYS A 46 -21.16 -6.63 -14.64
N VAL A 47 -21.48 -6.04 -13.49
CA VAL A 47 -21.44 -4.58 -13.30
C VAL A 47 -20.00 -4.05 -13.40
N ILE A 48 -19.02 -4.76 -12.84
CA ILE A 48 -17.61 -4.40 -12.97
C ILE A 48 -17.17 -4.47 -14.43
N GLN A 49 -17.53 -5.53 -15.14
CA GLN A 49 -17.23 -5.69 -16.56
C GLN A 49 -17.76 -4.51 -17.38
N GLU A 50 -19.02 -4.12 -17.17
CA GLU A 50 -19.66 -3.02 -17.89
C GLU A 50 -19.04 -1.67 -17.53
N LYS A 51 -18.92 -1.35 -16.25
CA LYS A 51 -18.41 -0.04 -15.80
C LYS A 51 -16.93 0.17 -16.09
N MET A 52 -16.12 -0.89 -16.10
CA MET A 52 -14.68 -0.82 -16.41
C MET A 52 -14.36 -1.16 -17.87
N GLN A 53 -15.38 -1.41 -18.72
CA GLN A 53 -15.23 -1.73 -20.14
C GLN A 53 -14.24 -2.89 -20.42
N LEU A 54 -14.27 -3.92 -19.57
CA LEU A 54 -13.33 -5.04 -19.65
C LEU A 54 -13.71 -6.01 -20.77
N THR A 55 -12.71 -6.50 -21.49
CA THR A 55 -12.90 -7.58 -22.46
C THR A 55 -13.21 -8.92 -21.77
N PRO A 56 -13.86 -9.89 -22.45
CA PRO A 56 -14.15 -11.20 -21.87
C PRO A 56 -12.90 -11.96 -21.38
N LYS A 57 -11.73 -11.71 -21.98
CA LYS A 57 -10.45 -12.28 -21.56
C LYS A 57 -9.92 -11.63 -20.27
N GLU A 58 -10.08 -10.31 -20.13
CA GLU A 58 -9.65 -9.56 -18.95
C GLU A 58 -10.53 -9.88 -17.74
N VAL A 59 -11.84 -9.97 -17.91
CA VAL A 59 -12.78 -10.32 -16.82
C VAL A 59 -12.41 -11.66 -16.17
N LYS A 60 -12.02 -12.66 -16.96
CA LYS A 60 -11.61 -13.98 -16.43
C LYS A 60 -10.37 -13.92 -15.52
N ARG A 61 -9.50 -12.93 -15.73
CA ARG A 61 -8.24 -12.74 -14.97
C ARG A 61 -8.34 -11.63 -13.95
N PHE A 62 -9.43 -10.89 -13.94
CA PHE A 62 -9.60 -9.73 -13.07
C PHE A 62 -9.79 -10.17 -11.62
N ASN A 63 -8.87 -9.73 -10.75
CA ASN A 63 -9.03 -9.83 -9.32
C ASN A 63 -9.39 -8.44 -8.78
N PRO A 64 -10.57 -8.26 -8.15
CA PRO A 64 -10.95 -6.97 -7.57
C PRO A 64 -10.04 -6.54 -6.40
N ILE A 65 -9.29 -7.47 -5.82
CA ILE A 65 -8.36 -7.21 -4.72
C ILE A 65 -6.94 -7.18 -5.28
N ASP A 66 -6.28 -6.04 -5.15
CA ASP A 66 -4.91 -5.80 -5.62
C ASP A 66 -3.89 -6.46 -4.68
N ALA A 67 -4.07 -6.27 -3.38
CA ALA A 67 -3.16 -6.77 -2.37
C ALA A 67 -3.86 -7.02 -1.02
N PHE A 68 -3.46 -8.11 -0.37
CA PHE A 68 -3.81 -8.42 1.02
C PHE A 68 -2.60 -8.13 1.93
N PRO A 69 -2.71 -7.22 2.91
CA PRO A 69 -1.71 -7.08 3.97
C PRO A 69 -1.55 -8.36 4.80
N GLY A 70 -0.39 -8.60 5.40
CA GLY A 70 -0.16 -9.79 6.23
C GLY A 70 -1.20 -9.93 7.37
N ASP A 71 -1.52 -8.83 8.02
CA ASP A 71 -2.47 -8.81 9.15
C ASP A 71 -3.89 -9.21 8.73
N ILE A 72 -4.34 -8.80 7.53
CA ILE A 72 -5.70 -9.14 7.08
C ILE A 72 -5.83 -10.64 6.77
N VAL A 73 -4.74 -11.29 6.38
CA VAL A 73 -4.74 -12.74 6.15
C VAL A 73 -4.93 -13.49 7.46
N ILE A 74 -4.20 -13.10 8.52
CA ILE A 74 -4.35 -13.71 9.85
C ILE A 74 -5.75 -13.45 10.37
N PHE A 75 -6.21 -12.20 10.30
CA PHE A 75 -7.55 -11.82 10.73
C PHE A 75 -8.65 -12.61 10.00
N ALA A 76 -8.56 -12.73 8.67
CA ALA A 76 -9.52 -13.48 7.87
C ALA A 76 -9.52 -14.98 8.22
N ARG A 77 -8.36 -15.57 8.54
CA ARG A 77 -8.29 -16.96 9.01
C ARG A 77 -9.01 -17.14 10.33
N VAL A 78 -8.81 -16.25 11.30
CA VAL A 78 -9.49 -16.29 12.60
C VAL A 78 -11.00 -16.17 12.42
N ILE A 79 -11.49 -15.20 11.64
CA ILE A 79 -12.92 -15.03 11.36
C ILE A 79 -13.50 -16.27 10.67
N ASN A 80 -12.77 -16.89 9.74
CA ASN A 80 -13.24 -18.12 9.09
C ASN A 80 -13.36 -19.30 10.06
N LEU A 81 -12.42 -19.45 10.99
CA LEU A 81 -12.48 -20.49 12.03
C LEU A 81 -13.67 -20.28 12.97
N LEU A 82 -13.83 -19.04 13.47
CA LEU A 82 -14.99 -18.67 14.30
C LEU A 82 -16.29 -18.92 13.56
N ARG A 83 -16.35 -18.59 12.27
CA ARG A 83 -17.53 -18.82 11.44
C ARG A 83 -17.86 -20.30 11.24
N GLY A 84 -16.85 -21.14 11.07
CA GLY A 84 -17.02 -22.60 11.03
C GLY A 84 -17.61 -23.11 12.33
N LEU A 85 -17.02 -22.71 13.47
CA LEU A 85 -17.50 -23.08 14.80
C LEU A 85 -18.95 -22.63 15.04
N SER A 86 -19.29 -21.38 14.75
CA SER A 86 -20.66 -20.86 14.89
C SER A 86 -21.65 -21.63 14.00
N SER A 87 -21.24 -22.01 12.80
CA SER A 87 -22.08 -22.83 11.91
C SER A 87 -22.34 -24.22 12.50
N THR A 88 -21.31 -24.88 13.06
CA THR A 88 -21.43 -26.17 13.76
C THR A 88 -22.32 -26.07 15.00
N MET A 89 -22.25 -24.96 15.73
CA MET A 89 -23.10 -24.69 16.90
C MET A 89 -24.51 -24.20 16.52
N ASN A 90 -24.81 -24.05 15.22
CA ASN A 90 -26.08 -23.53 14.70
C ASN A 90 -26.42 -22.12 15.20
N VAL A 91 -25.39 -21.26 15.34
CA VAL A 91 -25.51 -19.88 15.80
C VAL A 91 -25.18 -18.89 14.68
N GLN A 92 -26.00 -17.85 14.56
CA GLN A 92 -25.74 -16.72 13.68
C GLN A 92 -25.06 -15.59 14.45
N ILE A 93 -23.84 -15.24 14.04
CA ILE A 93 -23.03 -14.16 14.59
C ILE A 93 -22.87 -13.09 13.51
N VAL A 94 -23.21 -11.85 13.86
CA VAL A 94 -22.98 -10.68 13.02
C VAL A 94 -21.66 -10.03 13.44
N TYR A 95 -20.58 -10.37 12.75
CA TYR A 95 -19.23 -9.90 13.11
C TYR A 95 -19.10 -8.38 13.09
N LEU A 96 -19.81 -7.71 12.17
CA LEU A 96 -19.80 -6.25 12.08
C LEU A 96 -20.33 -5.58 13.35
N ASP A 97 -21.34 -6.15 14.01
CA ASP A 97 -21.90 -5.57 15.24
C ASP A 97 -20.93 -5.71 16.40
N ILE A 98 -20.18 -6.82 16.46
CA ILE A 98 -19.11 -7.04 17.44
C ILE A 98 -17.96 -6.06 17.22
N MET A 99 -17.60 -5.83 15.95
CA MET A 99 -16.49 -4.94 15.60
C MET A 99 -16.86 -3.46 15.66
N ARG A 100 -18.15 -3.12 15.52
CA ARG A 100 -18.66 -1.75 15.46
C ARG A 100 -18.13 -0.85 16.59
N PRO A 101 -18.25 -1.19 17.89
CA PRO A 101 -17.79 -0.29 18.95
C PRO A 101 -16.28 -0.03 18.91
N PHE A 102 -15.49 -1.00 18.48
CA PHE A 102 -14.04 -0.83 18.32
C PHE A 102 -13.72 0.03 17.09
N ALA A 103 -14.43 -0.20 15.98
CA ALA A 103 -14.30 0.63 14.79
C ALA A 103 -14.71 2.08 15.09
N GLU A 104 -15.83 2.29 15.76
CA GLU A 104 -16.29 3.61 16.23
C GLU A 104 -15.27 4.25 17.17
N SER A 105 -14.74 3.52 18.15
CA SER A 105 -13.69 4.02 19.05
C SER A 105 -12.43 4.44 18.30
N VAL A 106 -12.01 3.70 17.26
CA VAL A 106 -10.88 4.09 16.41
C VAL A 106 -11.20 5.31 15.56
N LEU A 107 -12.40 5.36 14.97
CA LEU A 107 -12.86 6.49 14.15
C LEU A 107 -13.06 7.76 15.00
N LEU A 108 -13.46 7.64 16.27
CA LEU A 108 -13.70 8.75 17.17
C LEU A 108 -12.48 9.16 17.99
N GLY A 109 -11.59 8.21 18.32
CA GLY A 109 -10.44 8.41 19.21
C GLY A 109 -9.09 8.54 18.49
N SER A 110 -8.97 8.07 17.26
CA SER A 110 -7.69 8.04 16.51
C SER A 110 -7.76 8.58 15.08
N ILE A 111 -8.93 9.04 14.63
CA ILE A 111 -8.96 10.10 13.63
C ILE A 111 -8.76 11.38 14.43
N SER A 112 -7.54 11.92 14.42
CA SER A 112 -7.40 13.37 14.54
C SER A 112 -8.50 13.93 13.65
N ARG A 113 -9.52 14.61 14.21
CA ARG A 113 -10.49 15.37 13.40
C ARG A 113 -9.63 16.03 12.34
N GLY A 114 -9.74 15.58 11.09
CA GLY A 114 -8.66 15.78 10.12
C GLY A 114 -8.24 17.25 10.13
N PRO A 115 -6.97 17.58 9.88
CA PRO A 115 -6.60 18.98 9.76
C PRO A 115 -7.63 19.61 8.83
N THR A 116 -8.29 20.65 9.35
CA THR A 116 -9.14 21.57 8.58
C THR A 116 -8.57 21.64 7.19
N VAL A 117 -9.35 21.26 6.17
CA VAL A 117 -8.92 21.22 4.76
C VAL A 117 -8.01 22.42 4.54
N ASP A 118 -6.70 22.18 4.54
CA ASP A 118 -5.76 23.27 4.42
C ASP A 118 -5.87 23.67 2.97
N THR A 119 -6.53 24.80 2.73
CA THR A 119 -6.73 25.33 1.38
C THR A 119 -5.40 25.72 0.75
N SER A 120 -4.33 25.78 1.55
CA SER A 120 -2.97 25.91 1.06
C SER A 120 -2.44 24.56 0.55
N TRP A 121 -2.17 24.49 -0.75
CA TRP A 121 -1.57 23.31 -1.39
C TRP A 121 -0.11 23.08 -0.97
N ILE A 122 0.53 24.10 -0.40
CA ILE A 122 1.92 24.09 0.08
C ILE A 122 1.90 24.14 1.60
N HIS A 123 2.64 23.24 2.26
CA HIS A 123 2.84 23.29 3.70
C HIS A 123 3.51 24.61 4.11
N ASP A 124 3.02 25.23 5.18
CA ASP A 124 3.58 26.49 5.70
C ASP A 124 4.96 26.25 6.32
N SER A 125 6.01 26.46 5.52
CA SER A 125 7.40 26.37 5.93
C SER A 125 8.21 27.57 5.42
N PRO A 126 9.30 27.97 6.10
CA PRO A 126 10.17 29.04 5.64
C PRO A 126 10.77 28.72 4.27
N VAL A 127 10.92 29.75 3.43
CA VAL A 127 11.61 29.60 2.15
C VAL A 127 13.11 29.76 2.37
N HIS A 128 13.89 28.74 2.03
CA HIS A 128 15.33 28.69 2.23
C HIS A 128 16.14 29.30 1.08
N SER A 129 15.57 29.43 -0.12
CA SER A 129 16.26 30.03 -1.27
C SER A 129 15.33 30.60 -2.36
N ASP A 130 15.90 31.39 -3.28
CA ASP A 130 15.21 31.85 -4.49
C ASP A 130 14.76 30.69 -5.39
N VAL A 131 15.53 29.58 -5.40
CA VAL A 131 15.20 28.38 -6.17
C VAL A 131 13.97 27.71 -5.57
N GLU A 132 13.87 27.63 -4.25
CA GLU A 132 12.69 27.12 -3.56
C GLU A 132 11.45 27.98 -3.84
N SER A 133 11.59 29.32 -3.84
CA SER A 133 10.50 30.22 -4.21
C SER A 133 9.96 29.94 -5.62
N LYS A 134 10.85 29.67 -6.58
CA LYS A 134 10.46 29.29 -7.96
C LYS A 134 9.85 27.89 -8.00
N LEU A 135 10.40 26.95 -7.26
CA LEU A 135 9.87 25.59 -7.16
C LEU A 135 8.45 25.59 -6.60
N ARG A 136 8.16 26.33 -5.52
CA ARG A 136 6.82 26.41 -4.92
C ARG A 136 5.78 26.88 -5.94
N LYS A 137 6.10 27.87 -6.77
CA LYS A 137 5.22 28.32 -7.87
C LYS A 137 4.95 27.21 -8.88
N LEU A 138 5.99 26.47 -9.28
CA LEU A 138 5.86 25.33 -10.18
C LEU A 138 5.02 24.19 -9.57
N LEU A 139 5.19 23.89 -8.27
CA LEU A 139 4.41 22.86 -7.59
C LEU A 139 2.92 23.21 -7.52
N ILE A 140 2.59 24.48 -7.32
CA ILE A 140 1.21 24.98 -7.38
C ILE A 140 0.63 24.78 -8.79
N GLU A 141 1.38 25.11 -9.83
CA GLU A 141 0.96 24.89 -11.23
C GLU A 141 0.73 23.40 -11.52
N LEU A 142 1.67 22.53 -11.15
CA LEU A 142 1.54 21.08 -11.34
C LEU A 142 0.37 20.47 -10.55
N GLY A 143 0.09 21.01 -9.36
CA GLY A 143 -1.07 20.64 -8.54
C GLY A 143 -2.39 21.08 -9.16
N SER A 144 -2.46 22.30 -9.71
CA SER A 144 -3.69 22.85 -10.31
C SER A 144 -4.13 22.08 -11.56
N ILE A 145 -3.17 21.59 -12.36
CA ILE A 145 -3.42 20.69 -13.49
C ILE A 145 -3.52 19.21 -13.09
N LYS A 146 -3.53 18.90 -11.79
CA LYS A 146 -3.67 17.55 -11.21
C LYS A 146 -2.62 16.55 -11.71
N LYS A 147 -1.42 17.00 -12.06
CA LYS A 147 -0.31 16.11 -12.44
C LYS A 147 0.36 15.45 -11.24
N ILE A 148 0.31 16.09 -10.08
CA ILE A 148 0.86 15.59 -8.83
C ILE A 148 -0.22 15.63 -7.75
N LEU A 149 -0.26 14.60 -6.91
CA LEU A 149 -1.22 14.48 -5.80
C LEU A 149 -0.64 14.98 -4.47
N GLY A 150 0.61 14.61 -4.22
CA GLY A 150 1.37 14.96 -3.03
C GLY A 150 2.85 14.76 -3.31
N ILE A 151 3.69 15.63 -2.78
CA ILE A 151 5.12 15.66 -3.04
C ILE A 151 5.88 16.28 -1.86
N GLN A 152 7.08 15.79 -1.62
CA GLN A 152 8.10 16.48 -0.83
C GLN A 152 9.34 16.64 -1.70
N VAL A 153 9.92 17.84 -1.69
CA VAL A 153 11.19 18.11 -2.37
C VAL A 153 12.15 18.67 -1.33
N CYS A 154 13.29 17.99 -1.18
CA CYS A 154 14.39 18.43 -0.33
C CYS A 154 15.68 18.48 -1.16
N ALA A 155 16.45 19.56 -1.04
CA ALA A 155 17.72 19.70 -1.71
C ALA A 155 18.75 20.40 -0.82
N TYR A 156 19.99 19.93 -0.93
CA TYR A 156 21.14 20.47 -0.22
C TYR A 156 22.15 21.03 -1.22
N LYS A 157 22.79 22.13 -0.86
CA LYS A 157 23.95 22.69 -1.55
C LYS A 157 24.97 23.12 -0.51
N ASP A 158 26.21 22.66 -0.66
CA ASP A 158 27.33 22.98 0.24
C ASP A 158 27.01 22.71 1.73
N GLY A 159 26.32 21.59 1.99
CA GLY A 159 25.90 21.18 3.34
C GLY A 159 24.72 21.98 3.93
N LYS A 160 24.14 22.93 3.18
CA LYS A 160 22.98 23.72 3.62
C LYS A 160 21.72 23.29 2.89
N VAL A 161 20.60 23.26 3.63
CA VAL A 161 19.27 23.08 3.04
C VAL A 161 18.96 24.31 2.19
N ILE A 162 18.67 24.09 0.91
CA ILE A 162 18.25 25.14 -0.03
C ILE A 162 16.80 24.99 -0.48
N ILE A 163 16.22 23.81 -0.29
CA ILE A 163 14.83 23.50 -0.59
C ILE A 163 14.36 22.51 0.48
N ASP A 164 13.24 22.80 1.14
CA ASP A 164 12.48 21.84 1.96
C ASP A 164 10.99 22.18 1.89
N THR A 165 10.34 21.68 0.85
CA THR A 165 8.94 21.99 0.55
C THR A 165 8.11 20.70 0.49
N ALA A 166 7.07 20.64 1.32
CA ALA A 166 6.01 19.63 1.25
C ALA A 166 4.74 20.25 0.64
N ALA A 167 4.02 19.48 -0.19
CA ALA A 167 2.84 19.96 -0.90
C ALA A 167 1.84 18.84 -1.22
N GLY A 168 0.56 19.19 -1.29
CA GLY A 168 -0.54 18.31 -1.65
C GLY A 168 -1.03 17.41 -0.51
N VAL A 169 -1.63 16.27 -0.85
CA VAL A 169 -2.26 15.34 0.10
C VAL A 169 -1.66 13.93 0.00
N LEU A 170 -1.77 13.15 1.08
CA LEU A 170 -1.21 11.79 1.16
C LEU A 170 -1.90 10.80 0.20
N GLY A 171 -3.15 11.04 -0.18
CA GLY A 171 -3.86 10.12 -1.05
C GLY A 171 -5.16 10.69 -1.62
N ARG A 172 -5.67 10.05 -2.67
CA ARG A 172 -6.95 10.44 -3.30
C ARG A 172 -8.13 10.30 -2.32
N TYR A 173 -8.03 9.35 -1.40
CA TYR A 173 -9.01 9.09 -0.35
C TYR A 173 -8.47 9.38 1.05
N ASP A 174 -7.26 9.95 1.13
CA ASP A 174 -6.62 10.36 2.37
C ASP A 174 -6.35 11.87 2.29
N PRO A 175 -7.29 12.70 2.81
CA PRO A 175 -7.23 14.15 2.64
C PRO A 175 -6.17 14.81 3.52
N ARG A 176 -5.39 14.04 4.30
CA ARG A 176 -4.32 14.60 5.13
C ARG A 176 -3.26 15.26 4.24
N PRO A 177 -2.79 16.48 4.57
CA PRO A 177 -1.75 17.14 3.82
C PRO A 177 -0.43 16.38 3.94
N VAL A 178 0.41 16.49 2.92
CA VAL A 178 1.80 16.05 3.00
C VAL A 178 2.54 16.94 3.98
N GLN A 179 3.15 16.33 4.97
CA GLN A 179 4.01 16.96 5.97
C GLN A 179 5.49 16.68 5.66
N PRO A 180 6.45 17.46 6.18
CA PRO A 180 7.88 17.21 6.00
C PRO A 180 8.35 15.82 6.49
N ASP A 181 7.63 15.21 7.44
CA ASP A 181 7.89 13.88 7.99
C ASP A 181 7.03 12.76 7.35
N SER A 182 6.26 13.10 6.30
CA SER A 182 5.42 12.12 5.60
C SER A 182 6.27 11.11 4.84
N LEU A 183 5.93 9.83 5.00
CA LEU A 183 6.65 8.73 4.38
C LEU A 183 6.14 8.44 2.97
N PHE A 184 7.07 8.39 2.01
CA PHE A 184 6.81 7.97 0.63
C PHE A 184 7.47 6.63 0.32
N PRO A 185 6.84 5.75 -0.47
CA PRO A 185 7.51 4.58 -1.00
C PRO A 185 8.61 5.03 -1.98
N VAL A 186 9.87 4.78 -1.62
CA VAL A 186 11.04 5.19 -2.44
C VAL A 186 11.39 4.18 -3.55
N PHE A 187 10.66 3.06 -3.64
CA PHE A 187 10.81 2.02 -4.67
C PHE A 187 12.27 1.62 -4.94
N SER A 188 12.75 1.74 -6.17
CA SER A 188 14.08 1.31 -6.57
C SER A 188 15.20 2.17 -6.00
N VAL A 189 14.89 3.36 -5.44
CA VAL A 189 15.89 4.22 -4.79
C VAL A 189 16.51 3.50 -3.58
N THR A 190 15.81 2.55 -2.95
CA THR A 190 16.36 1.69 -1.89
C THR A 190 17.66 0.99 -2.31
N LYS A 191 17.86 0.69 -3.59
CA LYS A 191 19.11 0.07 -4.09
C LYS A 191 20.34 0.94 -3.82
N GLY A 192 20.21 2.26 -3.85
CA GLY A 192 21.31 3.18 -3.50
C GLY A 192 21.70 3.06 -2.03
N ILE A 193 20.72 2.92 -1.14
CA ILE A 193 20.96 2.69 0.30
C ILE A 193 21.66 1.35 0.50
N THR A 194 21.16 0.28 -0.13
CA THR A 194 21.79 -1.05 -0.07
C THR A 194 23.22 -1.02 -0.60
N ALA A 195 23.47 -0.35 -1.74
CA ALA A 195 24.81 -0.18 -2.28
C ALA A 195 25.71 0.58 -1.30
N GLY A 196 25.24 1.67 -0.69
CA GLY A 196 25.98 2.41 0.34
C GLY A 196 26.36 1.53 1.54
N MET A 197 25.44 0.68 2.01
CA MET A 197 25.75 -0.28 3.08
C MET A 197 26.80 -1.31 2.67
N ILE A 198 26.76 -1.80 1.43
CA ILE A 198 27.78 -2.72 0.89
C ILE A 198 29.15 -2.01 0.86
N HIS A 199 29.22 -0.78 0.34
CA HIS A 199 30.44 0.02 0.34
C HIS A 199 30.98 0.25 1.75
N TRP A 200 30.11 0.52 2.72
CA TRP A 200 30.50 0.65 4.13
C TRP A 200 31.08 -0.65 4.68
N LEU A 201 30.48 -1.81 4.39
CA LEU A 201 31.03 -3.11 4.81
C LEU A 201 32.40 -3.41 4.18
N VAL A 202 32.61 -2.97 2.92
CA VAL A 202 33.90 -3.11 2.25
C VAL A 202 34.95 -2.21 2.90
N ASP A 203 34.61 -0.96 3.20
CA ASP A 203 35.48 -0.04 3.92
C ASP A 203 35.90 -0.59 5.29
N GLN A 204 34.95 -1.22 5.99
CA GLN A 204 35.21 -1.90 7.28
C GLN A 204 35.93 -3.26 7.14
N ARG A 205 36.37 -3.64 5.93
CA ARG A 205 37.02 -4.92 5.60
C ARG A 205 36.23 -6.17 5.99
N LYS A 206 34.91 -6.04 6.19
CA LYS A 206 34.00 -7.16 6.45
C LYS A 206 33.53 -7.85 5.17
N LEU A 207 33.71 -7.18 4.04
CA LEU A 207 33.35 -7.64 2.72
C LEU A 207 34.46 -7.22 1.74
N GLN A 208 34.69 -8.01 0.70
CA GLN A 208 35.57 -7.66 -0.42
C GLN A 208 34.75 -7.75 -1.72
N PHE A 209 35.03 -6.87 -2.69
CA PHE A 209 34.28 -6.82 -3.95
C PHE A 209 34.61 -7.98 -4.89
N ASP A 210 35.81 -8.52 -4.76
CA ASP A 210 36.39 -9.58 -5.58
C ASP A 210 36.05 -11.00 -5.10
N GLN A 211 35.63 -11.15 -3.84
CA GLN A 211 35.11 -12.42 -3.32
C GLN A 211 33.82 -12.83 -4.04
N THR A 212 33.52 -14.12 -4.04
CA THR A 212 32.31 -14.64 -4.65
C THR A 212 31.12 -14.48 -3.72
N VAL A 213 29.91 -14.36 -4.27
CA VAL A 213 28.69 -14.38 -3.45
C VAL A 213 28.52 -15.74 -2.77
N GLY A 214 29.04 -16.81 -3.37
CA GLY A 214 29.06 -18.15 -2.81
C GLY A 214 29.84 -18.25 -1.49
N ASP A 215 30.91 -17.46 -1.33
CA ASP A 215 31.71 -17.44 -0.10
C ASP A 215 30.91 -16.92 1.11
N ILE A 216 29.97 -16.00 0.86
CA ILE A 216 29.12 -15.38 1.89
C ILE A 216 27.83 -16.19 2.08
N TRP A 217 27.27 -16.68 0.98
CA TRP A 217 26.05 -17.48 0.95
C TRP A 217 26.31 -18.77 0.16
N PRO A 218 26.70 -19.86 0.84
CA PRO A 218 27.05 -21.12 0.18
C PRO A 218 25.95 -21.68 -0.74
N GLY A 219 24.68 -21.53 -0.34
CA GLY A 219 23.53 -21.96 -1.15
C GLY A 219 23.32 -21.18 -2.47
N PHE A 220 23.98 -20.03 -2.64
CA PHE A 220 23.95 -19.26 -3.88
C PHE A 220 24.87 -19.85 -4.95
N GLY A 221 26.00 -20.44 -4.56
CA GLY A 221 27.07 -20.94 -5.43
C GLY A 221 26.76 -22.25 -6.16
N SER A 222 25.52 -22.46 -6.58
CA SER A 222 25.07 -23.65 -7.32
C SER A 222 24.47 -23.25 -8.67
N ASN A 223 24.41 -24.21 -9.61
CA ASN A 223 23.88 -24.02 -10.97
C ASN A 223 24.62 -22.95 -11.79
N GLY A 224 25.96 -22.92 -11.77
CA GLY A 224 26.76 -22.03 -12.61
C GLY A 224 26.95 -20.61 -12.04
N LYS A 225 26.69 -20.41 -10.74
CA LYS A 225 26.75 -19.11 -10.05
C LYS A 225 27.94 -18.96 -9.11
N GLU A 226 28.74 -20.01 -8.99
CA GLU A 226 29.97 -20.11 -8.21
C GLU A 226 31.00 -19.02 -8.53
N THR A 227 31.01 -18.47 -9.74
CA THR A 227 31.96 -17.42 -10.15
C THR A 227 31.41 -16.00 -10.01
N ILE A 228 30.16 -15.83 -9.56
CA ILE A 228 29.54 -14.50 -9.43
C ILE A 228 30.18 -13.77 -8.25
N LYS A 229 30.85 -12.65 -8.57
CA LYS A 229 31.47 -11.77 -7.59
C LYS A 229 30.47 -10.79 -6.98
N VAL A 230 30.75 -10.35 -5.75
CA VAL A 230 29.95 -9.32 -5.05
C VAL A 230 29.79 -8.05 -5.90
N GLN A 231 30.85 -7.62 -6.58
CA GLN A 231 30.77 -6.47 -7.51
C GLN A 231 29.74 -6.66 -8.63
N GLY A 232 29.59 -7.88 -9.17
CA GLY A 232 28.70 -8.15 -10.29
C GLY A 232 27.22 -8.02 -9.90
N VAL A 233 26.89 -8.33 -8.65
CA VAL A 233 25.53 -8.14 -8.11
C VAL A 233 25.27 -6.69 -7.73
N THR A 234 26.30 -6.00 -7.23
CA THR A 234 26.15 -4.63 -6.71
C THR A 234 26.15 -3.58 -7.83
N LEU A 235 26.93 -3.77 -8.89
CA LEU A 235 27.12 -2.80 -9.99
C LEU A 235 26.23 -3.05 -11.21
N SER A 236 25.58 -4.22 -11.34
CA SER A 236 24.61 -4.48 -12.41
C SER A 236 23.30 -3.64 -12.30
N CYS A 237 23.21 -2.74 -11.32
CA CYS A 237 22.07 -1.86 -11.10
C CYS A 237 22.22 -0.45 -11.69
N ASN A 238 23.32 -0.15 -12.41
CA ASN A 238 23.52 1.12 -13.12
C ASN A 238 23.60 0.90 -14.64
#